data_AF-A0A2H9LS93-F1
#
_entry.id   AF-A0A2H9LS93-F1
#
_cell.length_a   1.000
_cell.length_b   1.000
_cell.length_c   1.000
_cell.angle_alpha   90.00
_cell.angle_beta   90.00
_cell.angle_gamma   90.00
#
_symmetry.space_group_name_H-M   'P 1'
#
loop_
_entity.id
_entity.type
_entity.pdbx_description
1 polymer ?
#
loop_
_entity_poly.entity_id
_entity_poly.type
_entity_poly.pdbx_seq_one_letter_code
_entity_poly.pdbx_strand_id
1 'polypeptide(L)'
;MEIIQEGKARIKTYTAETVSRDMPVFYNPAMNLNRDINVLLLNSINKKNMQVALPLAATGIRGIRFLLELKKAKVKTISFNDRSIDAFKLIKGNLKLNKIKSGKKIIVTNLDANEFLLSSKGFDYIDIDPFGSPNFFLDSAIKRLARGGILAVTATDTAALCGTSKNACLRKYSSKPLKNEFCHETGLRILISKVQSAGAQYDKALIPVFSYSKEHYFRVFFECEKGKKKADEIIKNYGYILHCKKCLFRENADSIFNDEKCPLCKSKLDYAGKIWLGQLYDKNLADKMNQEAKKSENKELIKLMKIISNESKINEVGFYDLAKVVKHNKLKNVPKKELLIDEIKKQGFKAAETHIRPNSIRSSITIKGLVKIIKKLN
;
A
#
# COMPACT_ATOMS: atom_id res chain seq x y z
N MET A 1 1.29 18.72 -25.30
CA MET A 1 0.25 18.51 -24.28
C MET A 1 -0.96 17.91 -24.97
N GLU A 2 -1.51 16.84 -24.43
CA GLU A 2 -2.63 16.10 -25.02
C GLU A 2 -3.78 16.02 -24.03
N ILE A 3 -5.00 15.83 -24.55
CA ILE A 3 -6.17 15.50 -23.73
C ILE A 3 -6.32 13.99 -23.71
N ILE A 4 -6.32 13.43 -22.51
CA ILE A 4 -6.56 12.01 -22.28
C ILE A 4 -7.81 11.82 -21.42
N GLN A 5 -8.35 10.62 -21.44
CA GLN A 5 -9.43 10.20 -20.56
C GLN A 5 -8.96 9.08 -19.63
N GLU A 6 -9.21 9.24 -18.34
CA GLU A 6 -9.05 8.20 -17.34
C GLU A 6 -10.32 8.12 -16.48
N GLY A 7 -10.97 6.95 -16.47
CA GLY A 7 -12.28 6.80 -15.87
C GLY A 7 -13.27 7.80 -16.49
N LYS A 8 -13.90 8.61 -15.64
CA LYS A 8 -14.80 9.68 -16.10
C LYS A 8 -14.10 11.02 -16.32
N ALA A 9 -12.84 11.15 -15.92
CA ALA A 9 -12.11 12.40 -15.97
C ALA A 9 -11.40 12.58 -17.32
N ARG A 10 -11.52 13.78 -17.89
CA ARG A 10 -10.73 14.22 -19.04
C ARG A 10 -9.69 15.23 -18.58
N ILE A 11 -8.41 14.99 -18.84
CA ILE A 11 -7.35 15.90 -18.40
C ILE A 11 -6.43 16.26 -19.56
N LYS A 12 -5.99 17.52 -19.58
CA LYS A 12 -4.81 17.93 -20.33
C LYS A 12 -3.57 17.53 -19.54
N THR A 13 -2.60 16.92 -20.20
CA THR A 13 -1.33 16.50 -19.59
C THR A 13 -0.16 16.65 -20.55
N TYR A 14 1.05 16.65 -20.01
CA TYR A 14 2.27 16.43 -20.76
C TYR A 14 2.42 14.93 -21.01
N THR A 15 2.77 14.57 -22.24
CA THR A 15 3.04 13.20 -22.68
C THR A 15 4.54 13.11 -23.00
N ALA A 16 5.14 11.98 -22.66
CA ALA A 16 6.54 11.66 -22.96
C ALA A 16 6.63 10.14 -23.14
N GLU A 17 7.55 9.69 -23.99
CA GLU A 17 7.81 8.25 -24.20
C GLU A 17 8.24 7.56 -22.89
N THR A 18 9.05 8.24 -22.08
CA THR A 18 9.43 7.81 -20.73
C THR A 18 8.96 8.84 -19.72
N VAL A 19 8.11 8.42 -18.78
CA VAL A 19 7.60 9.31 -17.73
C VAL A 19 8.69 9.54 -16.68
N SER A 20 9.10 10.79 -16.48
CA SER A 20 10.12 11.18 -15.50
C SER A 20 9.64 12.27 -14.54
N ARG A 21 10.37 12.44 -13.43
CA ARG A 21 10.13 13.53 -12.46
C ARG A 21 10.48 14.92 -13.02
N ASP A 22 11.23 14.97 -14.12
CA ASP A 22 11.72 16.21 -14.73
C ASP A 22 10.69 16.79 -15.72
N MET A 23 9.57 16.09 -15.93
CA MET A 23 8.44 16.60 -16.71
C MET A 23 7.82 17.85 -16.05
N PRO A 24 7.34 18.84 -16.82
CA PRO A 24 6.79 20.09 -16.26
C PRO A 24 5.63 19.88 -15.28
N VAL A 25 4.72 18.97 -15.63
CA VAL A 25 3.70 18.44 -14.71
C VAL A 25 3.55 16.95 -14.94
N PHE A 26 3.67 16.18 -13.85
CA PHE A 26 3.69 14.73 -13.92
C PHE A 26 2.30 14.11 -14.09
N TYR A 27 2.23 13.12 -14.97
CA TYR A 27 1.15 12.16 -15.05
C TYR A 27 1.71 10.81 -15.47
N ASN A 28 1.38 9.76 -14.73
CA ASN A 28 1.76 8.41 -15.08
C ASN A 28 0.51 7.55 -15.36
N PRO A 29 0.32 7.08 -16.62
CA PRO A 29 -0.74 6.13 -16.97
C PRO A 29 -0.67 4.83 -16.16
N ALA A 30 0.52 4.34 -15.78
CA ALA A 30 0.69 3.12 -14.99
C ALA A 30 0.07 3.23 -13.58
N MET A 31 -0.21 4.45 -13.11
CA MET A 31 -0.90 4.70 -11.84
C MET A 31 -2.44 4.71 -11.97
N ASN A 32 -2.99 4.35 -13.13
CA ASN A 32 -4.45 4.27 -13.34
C ASN A 32 -5.10 3.29 -12.34
N LEU A 33 -4.55 2.08 -12.20
CA LEU A 33 -5.04 1.09 -11.23
C LEU A 33 -4.96 1.60 -9.78
N ASN A 34 -3.94 2.40 -9.44
CA ASN A 34 -3.88 3.04 -8.12
C ASN A 34 -5.07 3.97 -7.91
N ARG A 35 -5.39 4.81 -8.89
CA ARG A 35 -6.51 5.75 -8.81
C ARG A 35 -7.88 5.04 -8.80
N ASP A 36 -8.02 3.94 -9.55
CA ASP A 36 -9.19 3.05 -9.49
C ASP A 36 -9.41 2.49 -8.07
N ILE A 37 -8.36 1.96 -7.45
CA ILE A 37 -8.42 1.42 -6.08
C ILE A 37 -8.80 2.51 -5.08
N ASN A 38 -8.34 3.76 -5.27
CA ASN A 38 -8.72 4.86 -4.39
C ASN A 38 -10.22 5.18 -4.48
N VAL A 39 -10.76 5.30 -5.70
CA VAL A 39 -12.20 5.51 -5.91
C VAL A 39 -13.01 4.36 -5.29
N LEU A 40 -12.58 3.13 -5.53
CA LEU A 40 -13.21 1.93 -4.99
C LEU A 40 -13.22 1.91 -3.45
N LEU A 41 -12.08 2.18 -2.82
CA LEU A 41 -11.94 2.21 -1.37
C LEU A 41 -12.84 3.28 -0.75
N LEU A 42 -12.79 4.51 -1.29
CA LEU A 42 -13.61 5.62 -0.77
C LEU A 42 -15.11 5.38 -0.94
N ASN A 43 -15.53 4.67 -1.99
CA ASN A 43 -16.92 4.23 -2.16
C ASN A 43 -17.31 3.08 -1.22
N SER A 44 -16.33 2.32 -0.71
CA SER A 44 -16.53 1.16 0.15
C SER A 44 -16.52 1.51 1.65
N ILE A 45 -15.79 2.53 2.09
CA ILE A 45 -15.82 2.95 3.51
C ILE A 45 -17.16 3.62 3.88
N ASN A 46 -17.55 3.58 5.15
CA ASN A 46 -18.76 4.25 5.65
C ASN A 46 -18.52 5.70 6.09
N LYS A 47 -17.70 6.44 5.34
CA LYS A 47 -17.46 7.86 5.57
C LYS A 47 -18.16 8.70 4.52
N LYS A 48 -18.82 9.78 4.95
CA LYS A 48 -19.54 10.76 4.12
C LYS A 48 -19.05 12.17 4.47
N ASN A 49 -19.38 13.14 3.62
CA ASN A 49 -19.10 14.56 3.81
C ASN A 49 -17.62 14.86 4.16
N MET A 50 -16.71 14.12 3.54
CA MET A 50 -15.27 14.23 3.82
C MET A 50 -14.73 15.57 3.35
N GLN A 51 -13.86 16.16 4.17
CA GLN A 51 -12.92 17.19 3.74
C GLN A 51 -11.66 16.51 3.20
N VAL A 52 -11.43 16.62 1.90
CA VAL A 52 -10.38 15.92 1.16
C VAL A 52 -9.20 16.86 0.90
N ALA A 53 -8.00 16.40 1.18
CA ALA A 53 -6.75 17.08 0.83
C ALA A 53 -5.91 16.23 -0.13
N LEU A 54 -5.46 16.87 -1.21
CA LEU A 54 -4.50 16.35 -2.17
C LEU A 54 -3.29 17.29 -2.20
N PRO A 55 -2.32 17.15 -1.26
CA PRO A 55 -1.18 18.05 -1.13
C PRO A 55 -0.23 18.07 -2.35
N LEU A 56 -0.23 16.99 -3.13
CA LEU A 56 0.64 16.73 -4.28
C LEU A 56 -0.23 16.34 -5.49
N ALA A 57 -0.98 17.30 -6.02
CA ALA A 57 -2.07 17.03 -6.97
C ALA A 57 -1.62 16.86 -8.43
N ALA A 58 -0.45 17.37 -8.81
CA ALA A 58 0.06 17.37 -10.19
C ALA A 58 -0.98 17.85 -11.21
N THR A 59 -1.48 16.98 -12.09
CA THR A 59 -2.54 17.32 -13.07
C THR A 59 -3.93 17.51 -12.45
N GLY A 60 -4.11 17.14 -11.19
CA GLY A 60 -5.40 17.12 -10.49
C GLY A 60 -6.25 15.88 -10.79
N ILE A 61 -5.76 14.92 -11.57
CA ILE A 61 -6.53 13.76 -12.04
C ILE A 61 -7.25 13.04 -10.89
N ARG A 62 -6.56 12.80 -9.77
CA ARG A 62 -7.10 12.06 -8.64
C ARG A 62 -8.35 12.71 -8.04
N GLY A 63 -8.28 14.01 -7.75
CA GLY A 63 -9.41 14.72 -7.18
C GLY A 63 -10.53 14.98 -8.17
N ILE A 64 -10.22 15.14 -9.46
CA ILE A 64 -11.24 15.22 -10.51
C ILE A 64 -12.02 13.90 -10.58
N ARG A 65 -11.32 12.75 -10.57
CA ARG A 65 -11.97 11.44 -10.50
C ARG A 65 -12.81 11.30 -9.23
N PHE A 66 -12.33 11.79 -8.08
CA PHE A 66 -13.13 11.77 -6.84
C PHE A 66 -14.45 12.53 -6.98
N LEU A 67 -14.43 13.70 -7.62
CA LEU A 67 -15.63 14.51 -7.85
C LEU A 67 -16.62 13.88 -8.84
N LEU A 68 -16.12 13.08 -9.80
CA LEU A 68 -16.94 12.48 -10.86
C LEU A 68 -17.42 11.05 -10.55
N GLU A 69 -16.68 10.31 -9.73
CA GLU A 69 -16.84 8.85 -9.59
C GLU A 69 -17.22 8.40 -8.17
N LEU A 70 -17.03 9.24 -7.13
CA LEU A 70 -17.52 8.91 -5.80
C LEU A 70 -19.04 9.08 -5.70
N LYS A 71 -19.67 8.22 -4.88
CA LYS A 71 -21.09 8.30 -4.55
C LYS A 71 -21.42 9.71 -4.03
N LYS A 72 -22.65 10.18 -4.31
CA LYS A 72 -23.14 11.49 -3.83
C LYS A 72 -22.94 11.61 -2.32
N ALA A 73 -22.68 12.84 -1.85
CA ALA A 73 -22.38 13.16 -0.45
C ALA A 73 -21.09 12.54 0.14
N LYS A 74 -20.21 11.91 -0.66
CA LYS A 74 -18.90 11.47 -0.17
C LYS A 74 -17.96 12.63 0.15
N VAL A 75 -17.91 13.64 -0.73
CA VAL A 75 -17.01 14.79 -0.63
C VAL A 75 -17.80 16.03 -0.23
N LYS A 76 -17.44 16.67 0.88
CA LYS A 76 -17.98 17.97 1.31
C LYS A 76 -17.14 19.10 0.72
N THR A 77 -15.82 19.00 0.88
CA THR A 77 -14.84 19.90 0.27
C THR A 77 -13.66 19.08 -0.26
N ILE A 78 -13.02 19.57 -1.31
CA ILE A 78 -11.78 19.01 -1.83
C ILE A 78 -10.79 20.14 -2.12
N SER A 79 -9.56 19.93 -1.68
CA SER A 79 -8.46 20.87 -1.82
C SER A 79 -7.35 20.22 -2.64
N PHE A 80 -7.05 20.82 -3.77
CA PHE A 80 -5.94 20.47 -4.64
C PHE A 80 -4.78 21.43 -4.34
N ASN A 81 -3.60 20.89 -4.07
CA ASN A 81 -2.40 21.68 -3.89
C ASN A 81 -1.27 21.11 -4.74
N ASP A 82 -0.44 21.98 -5.28
CA ASP A 82 0.85 21.58 -5.84
C ASP A 82 1.83 22.76 -5.72
N ARG A 83 3.12 22.48 -5.49
CA ARG A 83 4.14 23.52 -5.41
C ARG A 83 4.48 24.10 -6.79
N SER A 84 4.29 23.34 -7.87
CA SER A 84 4.51 23.82 -9.23
C SER A 84 3.40 24.78 -9.67
N ILE A 85 3.79 25.98 -10.12
CA ILE A 85 2.85 26.96 -10.68
C ILE A 85 2.18 26.42 -11.96
N ASP A 86 2.89 25.59 -12.73
CA ASP A 86 2.34 24.95 -13.93
C ASP A 86 1.32 23.88 -13.57
N ALA A 87 1.59 23.08 -12.52
CA ALA A 87 0.62 22.12 -11.99
C ALA A 87 -0.63 22.84 -11.48
N PHE A 88 -0.47 23.92 -10.72
CA PHE A 88 -1.58 24.76 -10.26
C PHE A 88 -2.46 25.29 -11.41
N LYS A 89 -1.84 25.85 -12.45
CA LYS A 89 -2.55 26.32 -13.66
C LYS A 89 -3.25 25.17 -14.37
N LEU A 90 -2.59 24.02 -14.49
CA LEU A 90 -3.11 22.84 -15.16
C LEU A 90 -4.30 22.22 -14.41
N ILE A 91 -4.26 22.16 -13.07
CA ILE A 91 -5.40 21.71 -12.24
C ILE A 91 -6.62 22.57 -12.52
N LYS A 92 -6.48 23.91 -12.53
CA LYS A 92 -7.58 24.82 -12.86
C LYS A 92 -8.12 24.59 -14.27
N GLY A 93 -7.24 24.40 -15.25
CA GLY A 93 -7.62 24.06 -16.62
C GLY A 93 -8.38 22.74 -16.71
N ASN A 94 -7.91 21.71 -16.02
CA ASN A 94 -8.52 20.38 -16.02
C ASN A 94 -9.86 20.35 -15.28
N LEU A 95 -10.03 21.11 -14.19
CA LEU A 95 -11.33 21.29 -13.56
C LEU A 95 -12.34 21.91 -14.53
N LYS A 96 -11.95 22.98 -15.24
CA LYS A 96 -12.79 23.61 -16.28
C LYS A 96 -13.13 22.63 -17.41
N LEU A 97 -12.17 21.82 -17.86
CA LEU A 97 -12.37 20.81 -18.92
C LEU A 97 -13.45 19.78 -18.55
N ASN A 98 -13.61 19.47 -17.26
CA ASN A 98 -14.64 18.57 -16.74
C ASN A 98 -15.92 19.30 -16.31
N LYS A 99 -16.09 20.59 -16.67
CA LYS A 99 -17.22 21.43 -16.25
C LYS A 99 -17.37 21.56 -14.73
N ILE A 100 -16.26 21.41 -13.99
CA ILE A 100 -16.22 21.54 -12.53
C ILE A 100 -15.80 22.98 -12.19
N LYS A 101 -16.70 23.74 -11.58
CA LYS A 101 -16.40 25.11 -11.14
C LYS A 101 -15.69 25.12 -9.80
N SER A 102 -14.53 25.77 -9.73
CA SER A 102 -13.85 26.07 -8.47
C SER A 102 -14.72 26.97 -7.59
N GLY A 103 -14.57 26.87 -6.27
CA GLY A 103 -15.35 27.69 -5.32
C GLY A 103 -15.14 27.23 -3.87
N LYS A 104 -16.04 27.62 -2.96
CA LYS A 104 -15.91 27.30 -1.53
C LYS A 104 -15.76 25.80 -1.21
N LYS A 105 -16.24 24.91 -2.09
CA LYS A 105 -16.13 23.46 -1.94
C LYS A 105 -14.96 22.83 -2.70
N ILE A 106 -14.36 23.56 -3.65
CA ILE A 106 -13.30 23.06 -4.53
C ILE A 106 -12.20 24.12 -4.57
N ILE A 107 -11.17 23.88 -3.77
CA ILE A 107 -10.08 24.81 -3.51
C ILE A 107 -8.86 24.35 -4.28
N VAL A 108 -8.15 25.28 -4.92
CA VAL A 108 -6.89 25.02 -5.62
C VAL A 108 -5.85 26.00 -5.11
N THR A 109 -4.73 25.51 -4.59
CA THR A 109 -3.64 26.30 -4.02
C THR A 109 -2.30 25.97 -4.66
N ASN A 110 -1.38 26.93 -4.61
CA ASN A 110 0.00 26.76 -5.05
C ASN A 110 0.94 27.01 -3.88
N LEU A 111 1.06 26.04 -2.99
CA LEU A 111 1.88 26.13 -1.77
C LEU A 111 2.77 24.90 -1.66
N ASP A 112 3.80 24.99 -0.81
CA ASP A 112 4.47 23.78 -0.34
C ASP A 112 3.46 22.86 0.37
N ALA A 113 3.59 21.54 0.19
CA ALA A 113 2.63 20.59 0.73
C ALA A 113 2.54 20.64 2.27
N ASN A 114 3.66 20.87 2.96
CA ASN A 114 3.66 20.99 4.42
C ASN A 114 2.99 22.29 4.86
N GLU A 115 3.28 23.41 4.20
CA GLU A 115 2.62 24.70 4.45
C GLU A 115 1.10 24.62 4.23
N PHE A 116 0.69 24.04 3.11
CA PHE A 116 -0.72 23.80 2.78
C PHE A 116 -1.44 23.00 3.86
N LEU A 117 -0.81 21.92 4.36
CA LEU A 117 -1.38 21.11 5.42
C LEU A 117 -1.42 21.91 6.73
N LEU A 118 -0.32 22.51 7.14
CA LEU A 118 -0.19 23.17 8.44
C LEU A 118 -1.05 24.44 8.58
N SER A 119 -1.34 25.14 7.48
CA SER A 119 -2.27 26.28 7.45
C SER A 119 -3.75 25.88 7.47
N SER A 120 -4.07 24.58 7.41
CA SER A 120 -5.45 24.10 7.37
C SER A 120 -6.03 23.79 8.76
N LYS A 121 -7.37 23.70 8.83
CA LYS A 121 -8.10 23.25 10.03
C LYS A 121 -8.13 21.71 10.19
N GLY A 122 -7.62 20.96 9.22
CA GLY A 122 -7.60 19.50 9.21
C GLY A 122 -8.54 18.86 8.18
N PHE A 123 -8.35 17.56 7.94
CA PHE A 123 -8.99 16.83 6.85
C PHE A 123 -9.44 15.43 7.26
N ASP A 124 -10.51 14.95 6.61
CA ASP A 124 -11.05 13.60 6.77
C ASP A 124 -10.36 12.56 5.89
N TYR A 125 -9.75 13.03 4.80
CA TYR A 125 -8.93 12.23 3.91
C TYR A 125 -7.73 13.05 3.45
N ILE A 126 -6.52 12.50 3.58
CA ILE A 126 -5.28 13.10 3.07
C ILE A 126 -4.56 12.06 2.20
N ASP A 127 -4.15 12.46 1.00
CA ASP A 127 -3.39 11.60 0.08
C ASP A 127 -1.95 12.10 -0.12
N ILE A 128 -0.99 11.38 0.45
CA ILE A 128 0.43 11.63 0.28
C ILE A 128 0.96 10.70 -0.82
N ASP A 129 1.10 11.24 -2.03
CA ASP A 129 1.54 10.52 -3.23
C ASP A 129 2.78 11.17 -3.88
N PRO A 130 3.96 11.15 -3.22
CA PRO A 130 5.16 11.79 -3.73
C PRO A 130 5.98 10.89 -4.63
N PHE A 131 6.98 11.49 -5.27
CA PHE A 131 8.10 10.75 -5.81
C PHE A 131 9.05 10.30 -4.69
N GLY A 132 9.29 9.00 -4.62
CA GLY A 132 10.22 8.40 -3.68
C GLY A 132 9.58 8.18 -2.31
N SER A 133 10.15 8.80 -1.28
CA SER A 133 9.76 8.55 0.11
C SER A 133 8.69 9.55 0.58
N PRO A 134 7.67 9.12 1.33
CA PRO A 134 6.65 10.00 1.88
C PRO A 134 7.07 10.75 3.14
N ASN A 135 8.22 10.41 3.72
CA ASN A 135 8.64 10.84 5.06
C ASN A 135 8.58 12.35 5.28
N PHE A 136 8.92 13.15 4.27
CA PHE A 136 8.95 14.62 4.37
C PHE A 136 7.58 15.25 4.64
N PHE A 137 6.49 14.53 4.34
CA PHE A 137 5.12 15.03 4.46
C PHE A 137 4.34 14.37 5.60
N LEU A 138 4.85 13.26 6.16
CA LEU A 138 4.11 12.45 7.14
C LEU A 138 3.73 13.27 8.37
N ASP A 139 4.65 14.05 8.92
CA ASP A 139 4.42 14.82 10.15
C ASP A 139 3.23 15.78 10.02
N SER A 140 3.25 16.65 9.01
CA SER A 140 2.19 17.62 8.75
C SER A 140 0.86 16.94 8.41
N ALA A 141 0.91 15.87 7.61
CA ALA A 141 -0.29 15.12 7.24
C ALA A 141 -0.94 14.50 8.47
N ILE A 142 -0.14 13.84 9.31
CA ILE A 142 -0.59 13.20 10.53
C ILE A 142 -1.16 14.23 11.50
N LYS A 143 -0.49 15.37 11.75
CA LYS A 143 -1.02 16.45 12.59
C LYS A 143 -2.42 16.88 12.17
N ARG A 144 -2.62 17.05 10.86
CA ARG A 144 -3.85 17.60 10.25
C ARG A 144 -4.90 16.55 9.91
N LEU A 145 -4.61 15.27 10.11
CA LEU A 145 -5.57 14.19 9.96
C LEU A 145 -6.60 14.21 11.11
N ALA A 146 -7.88 14.22 10.75
CA ALA A 146 -8.99 14.17 11.68
C ALA A 146 -9.14 12.78 12.34
N ARG A 147 -9.89 12.72 13.45
CA ARG A 147 -10.28 11.44 14.07
C ARG A 147 -11.18 10.65 13.09
N GLY A 148 -10.96 9.35 12.98
CA GLY A 148 -11.57 8.50 11.97
C GLY A 148 -11.19 8.91 10.53
N GLY A 149 -10.16 9.74 10.38
CA GLY A 149 -9.64 10.18 9.08
C GLY A 149 -8.91 9.05 8.37
N ILE A 150 -8.90 9.10 7.04
CA ILE A 150 -8.12 8.18 6.22
C ILE A 150 -6.86 8.89 5.71
N LEU A 151 -5.69 8.33 6.03
CA LEU A 151 -4.42 8.75 5.43
C LEU A 151 -4.03 7.72 4.38
N ALA A 152 -3.93 8.14 3.13
CA ALA A 152 -3.41 7.32 2.06
C ALA A 152 -1.95 7.71 1.79
N VAL A 153 -1.04 6.74 1.75
CA VAL A 153 0.40 6.96 1.60
C VAL A 153 0.93 6.08 0.48
N THR A 154 1.56 6.70 -0.52
CA THR A 154 2.39 6.02 -1.51
C THR A 154 3.86 6.15 -1.17
N ALA A 155 4.63 5.10 -1.42
CA ALA A 155 6.08 5.17 -1.49
C ALA A 155 6.57 4.51 -2.78
N THR A 156 7.40 5.19 -3.56
CA THR A 156 8.01 4.65 -4.79
C THR A 156 9.51 4.33 -4.61
N ASP A 157 10.08 4.56 -3.43
CA ASP A 157 11.48 4.24 -3.10
C ASP A 157 11.70 2.76 -2.73
N THR A 158 11.16 1.88 -3.58
CA THR A 158 11.24 0.42 -3.46
C THR A 158 12.68 -0.10 -3.35
N ALA A 159 13.67 0.57 -3.94
CA ALA A 159 15.08 0.20 -3.81
C ALA A 159 15.54 0.18 -2.33
N ALA A 160 15.10 1.14 -1.52
CA ALA A 160 15.40 1.15 -0.09
C ALA A 160 14.61 0.05 0.63
N LEU A 161 13.28 0.08 0.49
CA LEU A 161 12.34 -0.77 1.22
C LEU A 161 12.49 -2.28 0.90
N CYS A 162 12.83 -2.65 -0.34
CA CYS A 162 13.11 -4.04 -0.75
C CYS A 162 14.57 -4.47 -0.50
N GLY A 163 15.40 -3.61 0.07
CA GLY A 163 16.75 -3.95 0.51
C GLY A 163 17.86 -3.93 -0.54
N THR A 164 17.62 -3.34 -1.72
CA THR A 164 18.70 -3.02 -2.68
C THR A 164 19.64 -1.96 -2.11
N SER A 165 19.09 -0.93 -1.44
CA SER A 165 19.83 0.15 -0.80
C SER A 165 19.60 0.14 0.72
N LYS A 166 20.16 -0.85 1.42
CA LYS A 166 19.93 -1.09 2.86
C LYS A 166 20.18 0.15 3.73
N ASN A 167 21.28 0.85 3.51
CA ASN A 167 21.62 2.07 4.29
C ASN A 167 20.60 3.20 4.05
N ALA A 168 20.04 3.31 2.86
CA ALA A 168 18.96 4.27 2.60
C ALA A 168 17.69 3.88 3.37
N CYS A 169 17.39 2.59 3.47
CA CYS A 169 16.27 2.10 4.27
C CYS A 169 16.45 2.40 5.77
N LEU A 170 17.64 2.15 6.30
CA LEU A 170 17.98 2.45 7.70
C LEU A 170 17.82 3.96 7.98
N ARG A 171 18.38 4.83 7.13
CA ARG A 171 18.27 6.29 7.32
C ARG A 171 16.84 6.82 7.23
N LYS A 172 16.05 6.32 6.28
CA LYS A 172 14.69 6.84 6.01
C LYS A 172 13.65 6.20 6.93
N TYR A 173 13.73 4.89 7.16
CA TYR A 173 12.68 4.10 7.79
C TYR A 173 13.06 3.53 9.15
N SER A 174 14.31 3.72 9.60
CA SER A 174 14.80 3.20 10.89
C SER A 174 14.59 1.69 11.04
N SER A 175 14.66 0.96 9.92
CA SER A 175 14.39 -0.47 9.84
C SER A 175 15.33 -1.15 8.87
N LYS A 176 15.77 -2.37 9.20
CA LYS A 176 16.58 -3.20 8.30
C LYS A 176 15.66 -3.94 7.32
N PRO A 177 15.85 -3.80 6.00
CA PRO A 177 15.09 -4.54 5.01
C PRO A 177 15.68 -5.93 4.74
N LEU A 178 14.87 -6.82 4.14
CA LEU A 178 15.31 -8.10 3.58
C LEU A 178 15.20 -8.10 2.06
N LYS A 179 16.31 -8.42 1.39
CA LYS A 179 16.34 -8.64 -0.06
C LYS A 179 16.15 -10.13 -0.36
N ASN A 180 14.90 -10.59 -0.35
CA ASN A 180 14.51 -11.97 -0.64
C ASN A 180 13.21 -12.02 -1.49
N GLU A 181 12.53 -13.16 -1.56
CA GLU A 181 11.30 -13.38 -2.34
C GLU A 181 10.10 -12.54 -1.89
N PHE A 182 10.00 -12.24 -0.59
CA PHE A 182 8.93 -11.44 0.00
C PHE A 182 9.41 -10.03 0.39
N CYS A 183 10.44 -9.52 -0.30
CA CYS A 183 10.99 -8.19 -0.05
C CYS A 183 9.95 -7.07 -0.21
N HIS A 184 9.01 -7.21 -1.15
CA HIS A 184 7.92 -6.26 -1.34
C HIS A 184 6.96 -6.20 -0.15
N GLU A 185 6.62 -7.35 0.45
CA GLU A 185 5.83 -7.36 1.68
C GLU A 185 6.62 -6.78 2.85
N THR A 186 7.90 -7.12 2.95
CA THR A 186 8.80 -6.58 3.97
C THR A 186 8.84 -5.04 3.86
N GLY A 187 9.01 -4.52 2.65
CA GLY A 187 8.99 -3.08 2.37
C GLY A 187 7.65 -2.43 2.74
N LEU A 188 6.53 -3.06 2.41
CA LEU A 188 5.19 -2.59 2.78
C LEU A 188 5.02 -2.52 4.31
N ARG A 189 5.48 -3.53 5.04
CA ARG A 189 5.44 -3.58 6.51
C ARG A 189 6.39 -2.59 7.19
N ILE A 190 7.52 -2.28 6.56
CA ILE A 190 8.44 -1.20 6.99
C ILE A 190 7.77 0.17 6.80
N LEU A 191 7.11 0.40 5.66
CA LEU A 191 6.38 1.63 5.42
C LEU A 191 5.27 1.83 6.46
N ILE A 192 4.54 0.76 6.77
CA ILE A 192 3.49 0.78 7.80
C ILE A 192 4.07 1.19 9.17
N SER A 193 5.12 0.52 9.66
CA SER A 193 5.71 0.85 10.96
C SER A 193 6.30 2.27 11.00
N LYS A 194 6.83 2.77 9.87
CA LYS A 194 7.30 4.16 9.77
C LYS A 194 6.16 5.18 9.90
N VAL A 195 5.05 4.96 9.21
CA VAL A 195 3.89 5.85 9.29
C VAL A 195 3.27 5.80 10.70
N GLN A 196 3.12 4.61 11.26
CA GLN A 196 2.57 4.40 12.61
C GLN A 196 3.47 5.03 13.70
N SER A 197 4.79 4.89 13.61
CA SER A 197 5.71 5.54 14.55
C SER A 197 5.67 7.07 14.50
N ALA A 198 5.47 7.66 13.31
CA ALA A 198 5.21 9.09 13.19
C ALA A 198 3.84 9.49 13.79
N GLY A 199 2.83 8.62 13.67
CA GLY A 199 1.50 8.79 14.26
C GLY A 199 1.51 8.77 15.79
N ALA A 200 2.24 7.82 16.36
CA ALA A 200 2.23 7.56 17.79
C ALA A 200 2.76 8.73 18.63
N GLN A 201 3.67 9.55 18.07
CA GLN A 201 4.16 10.78 18.70
C GLN A 201 3.06 11.82 18.98
N TYR A 202 1.90 11.67 18.33
CA TYR A 202 0.74 12.54 18.47
C TYR A 202 -0.47 11.83 19.10
N ASP A 203 -0.26 10.71 19.78
CA ASP A 203 -1.32 9.83 20.28
C ASP A 203 -2.30 9.40 19.18
N LYS A 204 -1.82 9.23 17.94
CA LYS A 204 -2.62 8.78 16.79
C LYS A 204 -2.23 7.37 16.39
N ALA A 205 -3.19 6.47 16.51
CA ALA A 205 -3.08 5.11 16.05
C ALA A 205 -3.49 5.05 14.57
N LEU A 206 -2.53 4.79 13.68
CA LEU A 206 -2.77 4.67 12.23
C LEU A 206 -2.93 3.19 11.88
N ILE A 207 -4.17 2.73 11.84
CA ILE A 207 -4.52 1.32 11.62
C ILE A 207 -4.53 1.06 10.11
N PRO A 208 -3.69 0.17 9.56
CA PRO A 208 -3.74 -0.16 8.14
C PRO A 208 -5.05 -0.88 7.82
N VAL A 209 -5.90 -0.24 7.00
CA VAL A 209 -7.20 -0.80 6.58
C VAL A 209 -7.13 -1.45 5.20
N PHE A 210 -6.17 -1.04 4.36
CA PHE A 210 -5.92 -1.63 3.06
C PHE A 210 -4.50 -1.32 2.61
N SER A 211 -3.79 -2.30 2.06
CA SER A 211 -2.43 -2.07 1.55
C SER A 211 -2.11 -2.96 0.36
N TYR A 212 -1.31 -2.46 -0.58
CA TYR A 212 -0.88 -3.27 -1.70
C TYR A 212 0.47 -2.84 -2.25
N SER A 213 1.13 -3.80 -2.92
CA SER A 213 2.36 -3.60 -3.67
C SER A 213 2.09 -3.90 -5.14
N LYS A 214 2.45 -2.98 -6.03
CA LYS A 214 2.37 -3.20 -7.47
C LYS A 214 3.63 -2.59 -8.11
N GLU A 215 4.42 -3.45 -8.75
CA GLU A 215 5.63 -3.07 -9.49
C GLU A 215 6.59 -2.21 -8.65
N HIS A 216 6.60 -0.90 -8.91
CA HIS A 216 7.57 0.05 -8.37
C HIS A 216 7.01 0.94 -7.26
N TYR A 217 5.84 0.64 -6.71
CA TYR A 217 5.29 1.40 -5.59
C TYR A 217 4.55 0.55 -4.56
N PHE A 218 4.55 1.08 -3.33
CA PHE A 218 3.73 0.62 -2.22
C PHE A 218 2.64 1.62 -1.95
N ARG A 219 1.46 1.14 -1.58
CA ARG A 219 0.33 1.97 -1.20
C ARG A 219 -0.31 1.43 0.06
N VAL A 220 -0.57 2.30 1.03
CA VAL A 220 -1.24 1.95 2.28
C VAL A 220 -2.29 2.99 2.61
N PHE A 221 -3.45 2.53 3.08
CA PHE A 221 -4.52 3.34 3.63
C PHE A 221 -4.62 3.07 5.12
N PHE A 222 -4.57 4.13 5.91
CA PHE A 222 -4.65 4.07 7.36
C PHE A 222 -5.92 4.76 7.84
N GLU A 223 -6.65 4.13 8.73
CA GLU A 223 -7.67 4.82 9.54
C GLU A 223 -7.03 5.34 10.83
N CYS A 224 -7.32 6.61 11.16
CA CYS A 224 -6.79 7.27 12.33
C CYS A 224 -7.72 7.15 13.52
N GLU A 225 -7.33 6.38 14.52
CA GLU A 225 -7.88 6.48 15.87
C GLU A 225 -7.02 7.40 16.74
N LYS A 226 -7.66 8.20 17.60
CA LYS A 226 -6.95 9.07 18.56
C LYS A 226 -7.00 8.43 19.95
N GLY A 227 -5.86 8.41 20.63
CA GLY A 227 -5.72 8.01 22.02
C GLY A 227 -4.44 7.22 22.28
N LYS A 228 -3.75 7.57 23.38
CA LYS A 228 -2.52 6.91 23.83
C LYS A 228 -2.58 5.39 23.85
N LYS A 229 -3.65 4.81 24.44
CA LYS A 229 -3.84 3.35 24.54
C LYS A 229 -3.85 2.67 23.16
N LYS A 230 -4.51 3.30 22.17
CA LYS A 230 -4.56 2.79 20.80
C LYS A 230 -3.21 2.89 20.10
N ALA A 231 -2.48 3.97 20.33
CA ALA A 231 -1.12 4.11 19.82
C ALA A 231 -0.19 3.05 20.43
N ASP A 232 -0.28 2.78 21.74
CA ASP A 232 0.47 1.74 22.44
C ASP A 232 0.15 0.34 21.89
N GLU A 233 -1.13 0.04 21.65
CA GLU A 233 -1.59 -1.23 21.04
C GLU A 233 -0.96 -1.48 19.65
N ILE A 234 -0.86 -0.44 18.82
CA ILE A 234 -0.20 -0.55 17.51
C ILE A 234 1.30 -0.83 17.66
N ILE A 235 1.99 -0.11 18.54
CA ILE A 235 3.45 -0.27 18.71
C ILE A 235 3.80 -1.70 19.19
N LYS A 236 2.94 -2.32 20.01
CA LYS A 236 3.12 -3.71 20.48
C LYS A 236 3.14 -4.75 19.34
N ASN A 237 2.62 -4.42 18.16
CA ASN A 237 2.63 -5.29 16.99
C ASN A 237 3.87 -5.11 16.11
N TYR A 238 4.88 -4.36 16.58
CA TYR A 238 6.17 -4.27 15.91
C TYR A 238 7.07 -5.44 16.33
N GLY A 239 7.76 -6.00 15.35
CA GLY A 239 8.77 -7.01 15.63
C GLY A 239 9.67 -7.24 14.43
N TYR A 240 10.17 -8.46 14.32
CA TYR A 240 11.13 -8.87 13.32
C TYR A 240 10.59 -10.07 12.55
N ILE A 241 11.05 -10.23 11.31
CA ILE A 241 10.93 -11.48 10.58
C ILE A 241 12.32 -12.07 10.38
N LEU A 242 12.52 -13.26 10.92
CA LEU A 242 13.71 -14.08 10.71
C LEU A 242 13.58 -14.83 9.40
N HIS A 243 14.69 -15.04 8.70
CA HIS A 243 14.70 -15.73 7.42
C HIS A 243 15.99 -16.52 7.19
N CYS A 244 15.86 -17.80 6.83
CA CYS A 244 16.98 -18.63 6.40
C CYS A 244 17.06 -18.69 4.89
N LYS A 245 18.13 -18.14 4.32
CA LYS A 245 18.37 -18.18 2.86
C LYS A 245 18.62 -19.59 2.32
N LYS A 246 19.09 -20.53 3.16
CA LYS A 246 19.43 -21.89 2.73
C LYS A 246 18.20 -22.76 2.52
N CYS A 247 17.21 -22.68 3.41
CA CYS A 247 16.04 -23.56 3.39
C CYS A 247 14.69 -22.83 3.35
N LEU A 248 14.70 -21.50 3.13
CA LEU A 248 13.51 -20.64 3.08
C LEU A 248 12.65 -20.66 4.35
N PHE A 249 13.24 -21.05 5.49
CA PHE A 249 12.59 -20.90 6.79
C PHE A 249 12.32 -19.43 7.06
N ARG A 250 11.16 -19.14 7.66
CA ARG A 250 10.81 -17.79 8.13
C ARG A 250 9.94 -17.89 9.37
N GLU A 251 10.08 -16.93 10.26
CA GLU A 251 9.34 -16.87 11.53
C GLU A 251 9.29 -15.43 12.04
N ASN A 252 8.21 -15.07 12.73
CA ASN A 252 8.10 -13.81 13.44
C ASN A 252 8.86 -13.88 14.76
N ALA A 253 9.57 -12.82 15.13
CA ALA A 253 10.30 -12.76 16.38
C ALA A 253 10.15 -11.38 17.04
N ASP A 254 10.08 -11.37 18.37
CA ASP A 254 10.06 -10.12 19.16
C ASP A 254 11.48 -9.55 19.37
N SER A 255 12.49 -10.41 19.25
CA SER A 255 13.91 -10.09 19.43
C SER A 255 14.76 -10.77 18.36
N ILE A 256 15.93 -10.20 18.06
CA ILE A 256 16.93 -10.78 17.15
C ILE A 256 18.11 -11.44 17.89
N PHE A 257 18.19 -11.29 19.21
CA PHE A 257 19.36 -11.68 19.99
C PHE A 257 19.39 -13.16 20.38
N ASN A 258 18.26 -13.87 20.26
CA ASN A 258 18.14 -15.26 20.71
C ASN A 258 18.22 -16.29 19.57
N ASP A 259 18.12 -15.86 18.31
CA ASP A 259 17.84 -16.75 17.17
C ASP A 259 18.84 -16.57 16.03
N GLU A 260 20.11 -16.94 16.26
CA GLU A 260 21.15 -16.84 15.22
C GLU A 260 21.14 -18.00 14.21
N LYS A 261 20.68 -19.19 14.64
CA LYS A 261 20.74 -20.42 13.84
C LYS A 261 19.36 -20.93 13.47
N CYS A 262 19.19 -21.28 12.20
CA CYS A 262 17.95 -21.82 11.68
C CYS A 262 17.58 -23.15 12.38
N PRO A 263 16.35 -23.31 12.89
CA PRO A 263 15.95 -24.54 13.56
C PRO A 263 15.93 -25.76 12.63
N LEU A 264 15.80 -25.54 11.31
CA LEU A 264 15.68 -26.62 10.32
C LEU A 264 17.02 -27.12 9.76
N CYS A 265 17.96 -26.22 9.49
CA CYS A 265 19.21 -26.55 8.79
C CYS A 265 20.47 -26.00 9.46
N LYS A 266 20.33 -25.40 10.66
CA LYS A 266 21.40 -24.84 11.51
C LYS A 266 22.24 -23.72 10.88
N SER A 267 21.90 -23.27 9.67
CA SER A 267 22.56 -22.15 9.00
C SER A 267 22.16 -20.82 9.61
N LYS A 268 22.98 -19.78 9.42
CA LYS A 268 22.73 -18.44 9.95
C LYS A 268 21.40 -17.86 9.47
N LEU A 269 20.64 -17.26 10.39
CA LEU A 269 19.44 -16.49 10.10
C LEU A 269 19.80 -15.04 9.72
N ASP A 270 19.10 -14.51 8.72
CA ASP A 270 19.04 -13.08 8.43
C ASP A 270 17.70 -12.54 8.96
N TYR A 271 17.52 -11.22 9.04
CA TYR A 271 16.29 -10.64 9.57
C TYR A 271 15.93 -9.31 8.90
N ALA A 272 14.64 -8.96 8.93
CA ALA A 272 14.14 -7.60 8.76
C ALA A 272 13.49 -7.10 10.05
N GLY A 273 13.63 -5.82 10.34
CA GLY A 273 12.93 -5.18 11.45
C GLY A 273 13.55 -3.89 11.96
N LYS A 274 12.82 -3.12 12.78
CA LYS A 274 11.44 -3.43 13.21
C LYS A 274 10.42 -3.20 12.08
N ILE A 275 9.48 -4.13 11.91
CA ILE A 275 8.41 -4.09 10.90
C ILE A 275 7.04 -4.29 11.58
N TRP A 276 5.98 -3.91 10.90
CA TRP A 276 4.61 -4.24 11.30
C TRP A 276 4.31 -5.73 11.09
N LEU A 277 4.00 -6.46 12.17
CA LEU A 277 3.65 -7.89 12.12
C LEU A 277 2.13 -8.14 12.03
N GLY A 278 1.30 -7.13 12.27
CA GLY A 278 -0.15 -7.26 12.22
C GLY A 278 -0.73 -7.37 10.81
N GLN A 279 -2.05 -7.24 10.73
CA GLN A 279 -2.81 -7.37 9.50
C GLN A 279 -2.49 -6.26 8.49
N LEU A 280 -2.49 -6.61 7.20
CA LEU A 280 -2.31 -5.68 6.07
C LEU A 280 -3.63 -5.09 5.57
N TYR A 281 -4.76 -5.65 6.03
CA TYR A 281 -6.10 -5.41 5.54
C TYR A 281 -7.12 -5.45 6.67
N ASP A 282 -8.14 -4.59 6.59
CA ASP A 282 -9.43 -4.89 7.18
C ASP A 282 -10.18 -5.87 6.28
N LYS A 283 -10.53 -7.04 6.81
CA LYS A 283 -11.19 -8.12 6.06
C LYS A 283 -12.55 -7.67 5.50
N ASN A 284 -13.33 -6.94 6.29
CA ASN A 284 -14.67 -6.53 5.90
C ASN A 284 -14.62 -5.50 4.76
N LEU A 285 -13.67 -4.56 4.82
CA LEU A 285 -13.40 -3.60 3.77
C LEU A 285 -12.90 -4.29 2.50
N ALA A 286 -11.97 -5.25 2.61
CA ALA A 286 -11.47 -6.01 1.47
C ALA A 286 -12.60 -6.78 0.77
N ASP A 287 -13.46 -7.46 1.54
CA ASP A 287 -14.63 -8.17 1.00
C ASP A 287 -15.62 -7.19 0.34
N LYS A 288 -15.89 -6.04 0.95
CA LYS A 288 -16.77 -5.01 0.38
C LYS A 288 -16.20 -4.40 -0.90
N MET A 289 -14.91 -4.09 -0.93
CA MET A 289 -14.22 -3.60 -2.12
C MET A 289 -14.28 -4.62 -3.26
N ASN A 290 -14.10 -5.92 -2.96
CA ASN A 290 -14.26 -6.99 -3.94
C ASN A 290 -15.69 -7.05 -4.51
N GLN A 291 -16.72 -6.89 -3.69
CA GLN A 291 -18.11 -6.86 -4.20
C GLN A 291 -18.38 -5.62 -5.07
N GLU A 292 -17.91 -4.45 -4.68
CA GLU A 292 -18.07 -3.23 -5.48
C GLU A 292 -17.24 -3.30 -6.78
N ALA A 293 -16.06 -3.92 -6.76
CA ALA A 293 -15.20 -4.06 -7.93
C ALA A 293 -15.82 -4.90 -9.06
N LYS A 294 -16.71 -5.86 -8.74
CA LYS A 294 -17.44 -6.67 -9.73
C LYS A 294 -18.28 -5.84 -10.70
N LYS A 295 -18.60 -4.59 -10.35
CA LYS A 295 -19.34 -3.64 -11.20
C LYS A 295 -18.43 -2.87 -12.17
N SER A 296 -17.12 -3.01 -12.04
CA SER A 296 -16.14 -2.37 -12.92
C SER A 296 -15.97 -3.18 -14.21
N GLU A 297 -15.68 -2.51 -15.32
CA GLU A 297 -15.28 -3.15 -16.57
C GLU A 297 -13.79 -3.55 -16.55
N ASN A 298 -13.03 -3.05 -15.57
CA ASN A 298 -11.60 -3.34 -15.42
C ASN A 298 -11.38 -4.76 -14.86
N LYS A 299 -11.12 -5.72 -15.75
CA LYS A 299 -10.84 -7.12 -15.41
C LYS A 299 -9.62 -7.29 -14.50
N GLU A 300 -8.60 -6.44 -14.63
CA GLU A 300 -7.42 -6.48 -13.76
C GLU A 300 -7.81 -6.10 -12.33
N LEU A 301 -8.60 -5.03 -12.15
CA LEU A 301 -9.11 -4.62 -10.84
C LEU A 301 -9.95 -5.72 -10.19
N ILE A 302 -10.89 -6.33 -10.94
CA ILE A 302 -11.72 -7.44 -10.43
C ILE A 302 -10.86 -8.59 -9.93
N LYS A 303 -9.88 -9.02 -10.75
CA LYS A 303 -8.96 -10.11 -10.39
C LYS A 303 -8.15 -9.77 -9.14
N LEU A 304 -7.59 -8.55 -9.08
CA LEU A 304 -6.80 -8.08 -7.96
C LEU A 304 -7.61 -8.06 -6.67
N MET A 305 -8.83 -7.50 -6.69
CA MET A 305 -9.69 -7.43 -5.50
C MET A 305 -10.14 -8.81 -5.03
N LYS A 306 -10.38 -9.76 -5.95
CA LYS A 306 -10.66 -11.16 -5.59
C LYS A 306 -9.49 -11.80 -4.86
N ILE A 307 -8.27 -11.59 -5.34
CA ILE A 307 -7.06 -12.11 -4.69
C ILE A 307 -6.92 -11.49 -3.29
N ILE A 308 -6.98 -10.16 -3.19
CA ILE A 308 -6.81 -9.44 -1.91
C ILE A 308 -7.91 -9.81 -0.89
N SER A 309 -9.17 -9.94 -1.31
CA SER A 309 -10.27 -10.39 -0.43
C SER A 309 -9.98 -11.77 0.18
N ASN A 310 -9.45 -12.72 -0.59
CA ASN A 310 -9.05 -14.02 -0.06
C ASN A 310 -7.78 -13.95 0.79
N GLU A 311 -6.79 -13.18 0.36
CA GLU A 311 -5.52 -12.97 1.07
C GLU A 311 -5.74 -12.33 2.46
N SER A 312 -6.69 -11.38 2.57
CA SER A 312 -7.02 -10.66 3.81
C SER A 312 -7.46 -11.57 4.97
N LYS A 313 -7.83 -12.82 4.67
CA LYS A 313 -8.31 -13.82 5.64
C LYS A 313 -7.16 -14.57 6.32
N ILE A 314 -5.90 -14.30 5.93
CA ILE A 314 -4.71 -15.00 6.38
C ILE A 314 -3.73 -14.00 7.02
N ASN A 315 -3.58 -14.10 8.34
CA ASN A 315 -2.70 -13.24 9.12
C ASN A 315 -1.30 -13.87 9.25
N GLU A 316 -0.60 -13.97 8.13
CA GLU A 316 0.76 -14.52 8.07
C GLU A 316 1.71 -13.46 7.52
N VAL A 317 2.93 -13.40 8.04
CA VAL A 317 3.97 -12.46 7.56
C VAL A 317 4.84 -13.17 6.52
N GLY A 318 4.94 -12.57 5.34
CA GLY A 318 5.60 -13.16 4.17
C GLY A 318 4.73 -14.19 3.43
N PHE A 319 5.29 -14.73 2.36
CA PHE A 319 4.63 -15.71 1.49
C PHE A 319 5.66 -16.66 0.87
N TYR A 320 5.18 -17.72 0.23
CA TYR A 320 6.00 -18.68 -0.51
C TYR A 320 5.96 -18.41 -2.00
N ASP A 321 7.11 -18.06 -2.60
CA ASP A 321 7.32 -18.10 -4.04
C ASP A 321 7.50 -19.58 -4.45
N LEU A 322 6.52 -20.12 -5.17
CA LEU A 322 6.47 -21.55 -5.48
C LEU A 322 7.62 -22.00 -6.37
N ALA A 323 8.06 -21.17 -7.32
CA ALA A 323 9.19 -21.48 -8.19
C ALA A 323 10.50 -21.54 -7.38
N LYS A 324 10.68 -20.62 -6.42
CA LYS A 324 11.82 -20.68 -5.51
C LYS A 324 11.77 -21.88 -4.57
N VAL A 325 10.60 -22.24 -4.05
CA VAL A 325 10.44 -23.43 -3.20
C VAL A 325 10.83 -24.70 -3.98
N VAL A 326 10.32 -24.87 -5.20
CA VAL A 326 10.65 -26.00 -6.08
C VAL A 326 12.14 -26.05 -6.39
N LYS A 327 12.72 -24.91 -6.83
CA LYS A 327 14.16 -24.81 -7.16
C LYS A 327 15.06 -25.13 -5.97
N HIS A 328 14.80 -24.56 -4.80
CA HIS A 328 15.64 -24.78 -3.60
C HIS A 328 15.58 -26.23 -3.09
N ASN A 329 14.43 -26.89 -3.26
CA ASN A 329 14.22 -28.25 -2.76
C ASN A 329 14.42 -29.33 -3.84
N LYS A 330 14.93 -28.96 -5.03
CA LYS A 330 15.16 -29.86 -6.17
C LYS A 330 13.92 -30.69 -6.54
N LEU A 331 12.75 -30.06 -6.55
CA LEU A 331 11.48 -30.70 -6.91
C LEU A 331 11.27 -30.61 -8.44
N LYS A 332 10.52 -31.55 -9.02
CA LYS A 332 10.33 -31.67 -10.49
C LYS A 332 9.65 -30.44 -11.10
N ASN A 333 8.45 -30.11 -10.64
CA ASN A 333 7.61 -29.05 -11.20
C ASN A 333 6.86 -28.29 -10.10
N VAL A 334 6.37 -27.11 -10.47
CA VAL A 334 5.41 -26.35 -9.65
C VAL A 334 4.02 -26.93 -9.93
N PRO A 335 3.30 -27.48 -8.93
CA PRO A 335 1.94 -27.96 -9.11
C PRO A 335 0.99 -26.84 -9.51
N LYS A 336 -0.19 -27.19 -10.07
CA LYS A 336 -1.27 -26.21 -10.27
C LYS A 336 -1.61 -25.56 -8.92
N LYS A 337 -1.57 -24.23 -8.89
CA LYS A 337 -1.67 -23.43 -7.67
C LYS A 337 -3.00 -23.65 -6.94
N GLU A 338 -4.08 -23.84 -7.69
CA GLU A 338 -5.42 -24.13 -7.17
C GLU A 338 -5.43 -25.47 -6.41
N LEU A 339 -4.92 -26.53 -7.04
CA LEU A 339 -4.80 -27.86 -6.42
C LEU A 339 -3.92 -27.82 -5.16
N LEU A 340 -2.81 -27.08 -5.21
CA LEU A 340 -1.92 -26.92 -4.08
C LEU A 340 -2.61 -26.20 -2.91
N ILE A 341 -3.33 -25.11 -3.16
CA ILE A 341 -4.10 -24.38 -2.15
C ILE A 341 -5.17 -25.28 -1.52
N ASP A 342 -5.87 -26.08 -2.33
CA ASP A 342 -6.90 -26.98 -1.84
C ASP A 342 -6.34 -28.09 -0.95
N GLU A 343 -5.21 -28.71 -1.35
CA GLU A 343 -4.55 -29.73 -0.53
C GLU A 343 -4.00 -29.16 0.79
N ILE A 344 -3.48 -27.93 0.78
CA ILE A 344 -3.06 -27.23 2.02
C ILE A 344 -4.26 -27.02 2.96
N LYS A 345 -5.41 -26.61 2.41
CA LYS A 345 -6.65 -26.42 3.18
C LYS A 345 -7.20 -27.73 3.74
N LYS A 346 -7.14 -28.83 2.97
CA LYS A 346 -7.54 -30.17 3.45
C LYS A 346 -6.74 -30.64 4.66
N GLN A 347 -5.51 -30.15 4.83
CA GLN A 347 -4.68 -30.43 6.00
C GLN A 347 -4.91 -29.45 7.17
N GLY A 348 -5.95 -28.61 7.10
CA GLY A 348 -6.33 -27.68 8.17
C GLY A 348 -5.58 -26.36 8.18
N PHE A 349 -4.68 -26.11 7.21
CA PHE A 349 -3.95 -24.84 7.11
C PHE A 349 -4.72 -23.81 6.27
N LYS A 350 -4.46 -22.52 6.53
CA LYS A 350 -4.99 -21.44 5.68
C LYS A 350 -4.08 -21.26 4.47
N ALA A 351 -4.65 -21.08 3.28
CA ALA A 351 -3.89 -20.77 2.07
C ALA A 351 -4.69 -19.94 1.08
N ALA A 352 -4.04 -18.95 0.47
CA ALA A 352 -4.57 -18.14 -0.62
C ALA A 352 -3.41 -17.67 -1.52
N GLU A 353 -3.76 -17.23 -2.72
CA GLU A 353 -2.83 -16.46 -3.55
C GLU A 353 -2.46 -15.15 -2.86
N THR A 354 -1.27 -14.63 -3.16
CA THR A 354 -0.90 -13.26 -2.78
C THR A 354 -0.86 -12.36 -4.01
N HIS A 355 -1.35 -11.13 -3.88
CA HIS A 355 -1.27 -10.13 -4.95
C HIS A 355 0.15 -9.58 -5.14
N ILE A 356 1.02 -9.71 -4.12
CA ILE A 356 2.35 -9.08 -4.08
C ILE A 356 3.27 -9.66 -5.14
N ARG A 357 3.17 -10.97 -5.40
CA ARG A 357 4.01 -11.67 -6.36
C ARG A 357 3.21 -12.76 -7.07
N PRO A 358 3.26 -12.82 -8.42
CA PRO A 358 2.67 -13.92 -9.17
C PRO A 358 3.21 -15.28 -8.72
N ASN A 359 2.42 -16.35 -8.94
CA ASN A 359 2.80 -17.74 -8.64
C ASN A 359 3.29 -17.95 -7.20
N SER A 360 2.72 -17.20 -6.26
CA SER A 360 3.07 -17.25 -4.84
C SER A 360 1.82 -17.45 -3.99
N ILE A 361 2.00 -18.05 -2.81
CA ILE A 361 0.90 -18.32 -1.87
C ILE A 361 1.22 -17.76 -0.48
N ARG A 362 0.22 -17.15 0.17
CA ARG A 362 0.25 -16.84 1.60
C ARG A 362 -0.41 -18.00 2.33
N SER A 363 0.27 -18.55 3.33
CA SER A 363 -0.23 -19.70 4.07
C SER A 363 0.37 -19.82 5.46
N SER A 364 -0.41 -20.41 6.37
CA SER A 364 0.02 -20.79 7.73
C SER A 364 0.75 -22.13 7.78
N ILE A 365 0.95 -22.80 6.64
CA ILE A 365 1.74 -24.03 6.56
C ILE A 365 3.24 -23.73 6.73
N THR A 366 3.98 -24.66 7.32
CA THR A 366 5.45 -24.56 7.38
C THR A 366 6.10 -24.89 6.04
N ILE A 367 7.34 -24.44 5.82
CA ILE A 367 8.09 -24.77 4.61
C ILE A 367 8.28 -26.29 4.43
N LYS A 368 8.48 -27.03 5.52
CA LYS A 368 8.56 -28.50 5.49
C LYS A 368 7.24 -29.13 5.04
N GLY A 369 6.12 -28.66 5.59
CA GLY A 369 4.77 -29.10 5.21
C GLY A 369 4.48 -28.83 3.73
N LEU A 370 4.80 -27.62 3.26
CA LEU A 370 4.61 -27.24 1.86
C LEU A 370 5.39 -28.14 0.90
N VAL A 371 6.67 -28.40 1.20
CA VAL A 371 7.51 -29.29 0.38
C VAL A 371 6.95 -30.71 0.36
N LYS A 372 6.42 -31.23 1.47
CA LYS A 372 5.78 -32.55 1.54
C LYS A 372 4.56 -32.63 0.62
N ILE A 373 3.72 -31.59 0.61
CA ILE A 373 2.55 -31.52 -0.27
C ILE A 373 2.97 -31.45 -1.73
N ILE A 374 3.93 -30.60 -2.08
CA ILE A 374 4.40 -30.49 -3.46
C ILE A 374 4.96 -31.83 -3.96
N LYS A 375 5.70 -32.57 -3.11
CA LYS A 375 6.21 -33.91 -3.44
C LYS A 375 5.10 -34.95 -3.67
N LYS A 376 3.94 -34.80 -3.04
CA LYS A 376 2.78 -35.69 -3.22
C LYS A 376 2.03 -35.39 -4.53
N LEU A 377 2.09 -34.14 -5.00
CA LEU A 377 1.42 -33.67 -6.20
C LEU A 377 2.28 -33.77 -7.47
N ASN A 378 3.57 -34.06 -7.33
CA ASN A 378 4.54 -34.33 -8.41
C ASN A 378 4.82 -35.83 -8.51
#